data_AF-A0AAP5I904-F1
#
_entry.id   AF-A0AAP5I904-F1
#
_cell.length_a   1.000
_cell.length_b   1.000
_cell.length_c   1.000
_cell.angle_alpha   90.00
_cell.angle_beta   90.00
_cell.angle_gamma   90.00
#
_symmetry.space_group_name_H-M   'P 1'
#
loop_
_entity.id
_entity.type
_entity.pdbx_description
1 polymer ?
#
loop_
_entity_poly.entity_id
_entity_poly.type
_entity_poly.pdbx_seq_one_letter_code
_entity_poly.pdbx_strand_id
1 'polypeptide(L)'
;MKRYGNLYPQITDFSNLISASRQAQRGKRFRDNVLKFNYNLEAELAKIKRELQSKTYQPGRYKTFEICEPKPRQISAAPYRDRVVHHALCNIIVPIFERTFIADSYANRLGFGTHRALRRFTSVAEYFLDLVKQDQKRNAQAKLEELLLEGIDSQGQEVTPEYW
;
A
#
# COMPACT_ATOMS: atom_id res chain seq x y z
N MET A 1 -21.79 -1.14 -11.20
CA MET A 1 -21.09 -0.82 -9.93
C MET A 1 -22.10 -0.94 -8.78
N LYS A 2 -21.84 -1.80 -7.78
CA LYS A 2 -22.78 -2.02 -6.66
C LYS A 2 -22.74 -0.81 -5.72
N ARG A 3 -23.89 -0.20 -5.43
CA ARG A 3 -23.99 0.92 -4.48
C ARG A 3 -24.17 0.38 -3.07
N TYR A 4 -23.43 0.95 -2.11
CA TYR A 4 -23.58 0.66 -0.68
C TYR A 4 -24.26 1.85 -0.02
N GLY A 5 -25.48 1.63 0.50
CA GLY A 5 -26.27 2.64 1.18
C GLY A 5 -26.22 2.51 2.71
N ASN A 6 -26.79 3.49 3.41
CA ASN A 6 -27.01 3.44 4.86
C ASN A 6 -25.74 3.18 5.71
N LEU A 7 -24.59 3.70 5.27
CA LEU A 7 -23.31 3.52 5.98
C LEU A 7 -23.17 4.50 7.16
N TYR A 8 -23.74 5.70 7.06
CA TYR A 8 -23.57 6.75 8.06
C TYR A 8 -24.09 6.37 9.46
N PRO A 9 -25.27 5.74 9.60
CA PRO A 9 -25.71 5.26 10.91
C PRO A 9 -24.79 4.20 11.52
N GLN A 10 -24.14 3.38 10.69
CA GLN A 10 -23.17 2.38 11.15
C GLN A 10 -21.87 3.04 11.63
N ILE A 11 -21.43 4.10 10.93
CA ILE A 11 -20.24 4.88 11.33
C ILE A 11 -20.47 5.54 12.68
N THR A 12 -21.65 6.14 12.87
CA THR A 12 -22.01 6.90 14.08
C THR A 12 -22.56 6.03 15.21
N ASP A 13 -22.65 4.72 15.02
CA ASP A 13 -23.14 3.81 16.05
C ASP A 13 -22.24 3.85 17.29
N PHE A 14 -22.85 3.78 18.47
CA PHE A 14 -22.11 3.93 19.72
C PHE A 14 -21.15 2.76 19.94
N SER A 15 -21.54 1.54 19.56
CA SER A 15 -20.66 0.36 19.68
C SER A 15 -19.47 0.47 18.73
N ASN A 16 -19.68 1.02 17.52
CA ASN A 16 -18.60 1.29 16.57
C ASN A 16 -17.63 2.36 17.11
N LEU A 17 -18.15 3.44 17.70
CA LEU A 17 -17.32 4.48 18.33
C LEU A 17 -16.48 3.95 19.51
N ILE A 18 -17.04 3.04 20.33
CA ILE A 18 -16.29 2.35 21.38
C ILE A 18 -15.16 1.51 20.75
N SER A 19 -15.47 0.69 19.75
CA SER A 19 -14.45 -0.10 19.04
C SER A 19 -13.36 0.78 18.44
N ALA A 20 -13.75 1.89 17.79
CA ALA A 20 -12.84 2.84 17.18
C ALA A 20 -11.91 3.51 18.20
N SER A 21 -12.41 3.86 19.40
CA SER A 21 -11.56 4.41 20.46
C SER A 21 -10.51 3.40 20.93
N ARG A 22 -10.89 2.12 21.08
CA ARG A 22 -9.98 1.04 21.45
C ARG A 22 -8.89 0.82 20.41
N GLN A 23 -9.23 0.95 19.13
CA GLN A 23 -8.27 0.89 18.03
C GLN A 23 -7.33 2.10 18.03
N ALA A 24 -7.88 3.32 18.18
CA ALA A 24 -7.11 4.56 18.17
C ALA A 24 -6.06 4.65 19.29
N GLN A 25 -6.34 4.05 20.46
CA GLN A 25 -5.40 4.02 21.59
C GLN A 25 -4.38 2.87 21.56
N ARG A 26 -4.50 1.92 20.62
CA ARG A 26 -3.64 0.73 20.63
C ARG A 26 -2.16 1.12 20.58
N GLY A 27 -1.39 0.66 21.57
CA GLY A 27 0.03 1.01 21.74
C GLY A 27 0.32 2.45 22.17
N LYS A 28 -0.71 3.28 22.40
CA LYS A 28 -0.59 4.72 22.71
C LYS A 28 -1.44 5.16 23.91
N ARG A 29 -2.00 4.20 24.66
CA ARG A 29 -2.95 4.41 25.76
C ARG A 29 -2.49 5.42 26.81
N PHE A 30 -1.19 5.43 27.13
CA PHE A 30 -0.62 6.25 28.20
C PHE A 30 -0.09 7.62 27.73
N ARG A 31 -0.38 8.05 26.49
CA ARG A 31 -0.06 9.41 26.05
C ARG A 31 -1.06 10.40 26.67
N ASP A 32 -0.60 11.57 27.10
CA ASP A 32 -1.42 12.55 27.83
C ASP A 32 -2.73 12.91 27.12
N ASN A 33 -2.70 13.10 25.80
CA ASN A 33 -3.90 13.43 25.03
C ASN A 33 -4.91 12.27 24.97
N VAL A 34 -4.44 11.03 25.03
CA VAL A 34 -5.26 9.82 25.08
C VAL A 34 -5.83 9.64 26.50
N LEU A 35 -5.01 9.83 27.53
CA LEU A 35 -5.43 9.77 28.93
C LEU A 35 -6.51 10.80 29.25
N LYS A 36 -6.33 12.06 28.85
CA LYS A 36 -7.31 13.14 29.06
C LYS A 36 -8.68 12.82 28.45
N PHE A 37 -8.68 12.28 27.23
CA PHE A 37 -9.93 11.86 26.58
C PHE A 37 -10.54 10.64 27.28
N ASN A 38 -9.73 9.65 27.60
CA ASN A 38 -10.19 8.40 28.20
C ASN A 38 -10.70 8.57 29.64
N TYR A 39 -10.23 9.60 30.35
CA TYR A 39 -10.76 9.95 31.68
C TYR A 39 -12.27 10.21 31.63
N ASN A 40 -12.76 10.84 30.55
CA ASN A 40 -14.17 11.12 30.30
C ASN A 40 -14.70 10.34 29.08
N LEU A 41 -14.24 9.10 28.87
CA LEU A 41 -14.43 8.35 27.62
C LEU A 41 -15.90 8.34 27.15
N GLU A 42 -16.83 7.97 28.02
CA GLU A 42 -18.24 7.84 27.67
C GLU A 42 -18.86 9.19 27.24
N ALA A 43 -18.58 10.25 28.00
CA ALA A 43 -19.07 11.59 27.70
C ALA A 43 -18.50 12.13 26.38
N GLU A 44 -17.21 11.90 26.13
CA GLU A 44 -16.55 12.28 24.87
C GLU A 44 -17.13 11.52 23.67
N LEU A 45 -17.35 10.20 23.80
CA LEU A 45 -17.97 9.39 22.72
C LEU A 45 -19.42 9.79 22.48
N ALA A 46 -20.19 10.06 23.53
CA ALA A 46 -21.57 10.53 23.41
C ALA A 46 -21.63 11.90 22.73
N LYS A 47 -20.69 12.80 23.03
CA LYS A 47 -20.53 14.09 22.37
C LYS A 47 -20.21 13.92 20.88
N ILE A 48 -19.23 13.08 20.53
CA ILE A 48 -18.89 12.78 19.13
C ILE A 48 -20.11 12.24 18.39
N LYS A 49 -20.82 11.25 18.97
CA LYS A 49 -22.03 10.68 18.37
C LYS A 49 -23.06 11.75 18.06
N ARG A 50 -23.37 12.60 19.05
CA ARG A 50 -24.34 13.70 18.89
C ARG A 50 -23.93 14.63 17.76
N GLU A 51 -22.69 15.09 17.76
CA GLU A 51 -22.17 16.02 16.75
C GLU A 51 -22.13 15.43 15.34
N LEU A 52 -21.83 14.14 15.20
CA LEU A 52 -21.91 13.46 13.91
C LEU A 52 -23.37 13.33 13.46
N GLN A 53 -24.27 12.90 14.33
CA GLN A 53 -25.69 12.77 14.00
C GLN A 53 -26.33 14.12 13.62
N SER A 54 -25.97 15.20 14.31
CA SER A 54 -26.40 16.57 13.98
C SER A 54 -25.60 17.21 12.84
N LYS A 55 -24.59 16.52 12.28
CA LYS A 55 -23.70 17.03 11.23
C LYS A 55 -22.97 18.32 11.61
N THR A 56 -22.73 18.54 12.89
CA THR A 56 -22.00 19.71 13.43
C THR A 56 -20.56 19.40 13.81
N TYR A 57 -20.13 18.13 13.69
CA TYR A 57 -18.76 17.72 13.97
C TYR A 57 -17.76 18.49 13.10
N GLN A 58 -16.78 19.09 13.75
CA GLN A 58 -15.63 19.72 13.10
C GLN A 58 -14.33 19.05 13.59
N PRO A 59 -13.44 18.64 12.67
CA PRO A 59 -12.11 18.17 13.04
C PRO A 59 -11.32 19.27 13.75
N GLY A 60 -10.53 18.89 14.75
CA GLY A 60 -9.63 19.79 15.44
C GLY A 60 -8.37 20.12 14.63
N ARG A 61 -7.61 21.09 15.13
CA ARG A 61 -6.35 21.51 14.50
C ARG A 61 -5.30 20.40 14.60
N TYR A 62 -4.64 20.13 13.48
CA TYR A 62 -3.53 19.17 13.43
C TYR A 62 -2.30 19.74 14.15
N LYS A 63 -1.59 18.87 14.88
CA LYS A 63 -0.25 19.16 15.38
C LYS A 63 0.75 18.77 14.30
N THR A 64 1.44 19.74 13.73
CA THR A 64 2.48 19.53 12.74
C THR A 64 3.85 19.56 13.40
N PHE A 65 4.71 18.60 13.06
CA PHE A 65 6.09 18.52 13.52
C PHE A 65 6.94 17.78 12.48
N GLU A 66 8.24 18.04 12.46
CA GLU A 66 9.18 17.36 11.57
C GLU A 66 9.86 16.20 12.30
N ILE A 67 10.08 15.10 11.58
CA ILE A 67 10.90 13.98 12.03
C ILE A 67 11.85 13.56 10.91
N CYS A 68 13.02 13.02 11.27
CA CYS A 68 14.03 12.60 10.31
C CYS A 68 14.46 11.14 10.58
N GLU A 69 13.73 10.15 10.05
CA GLU A 69 14.12 8.73 10.16
C GLU A 69 13.55 7.89 9.00
N PRO A 70 14.31 7.53 7.94
CA PRO A 70 15.67 7.96 7.54
C PRO A 70 15.72 9.25 6.71
N LYS A 71 14.58 9.79 6.30
CA LYS A 71 14.43 11.02 5.51
C LYS A 71 13.58 12.05 6.27
N PRO A 72 13.89 13.36 6.20
CA PRO A 72 13.05 14.41 6.77
C PRO A 72 11.65 14.35 6.18
N ARG A 73 10.65 14.41 7.06
CA ARG A 73 9.24 14.49 6.68
C ARG A 73 8.46 15.30 7.71
N GLN A 74 7.59 16.16 7.20
CA GLN A 74 6.61 16.86 7.99
C GLN A 74 5.44 15.91 8.30
N ILE A 75 5.18 15.68 9.58
CA ILE A 75 4.07 14.87 10.07
C ILE A 75 2.99 15.79 10.61
N SER A 76 1.76 15.57 10.14
CA SER A 76 0.57 16.21 10.68
C SER A 76 -0.24 15.18 11.46
N ALA A 77 -0.24 15.29 12.78
CA ALA A 77 -0.97 14.40 13.67
C ALA A 77 -2.32 15.00 14.06
N ALA A 78 -3.40 14.27 13.74
CA ALA A 78 -4.74 14.61 14.19
C ALA A 78 -4.88 14.44 15.71
N PRO A 79 -5.70 15.29 16.38
CA PRO A 79 -6.13 15.08 17.76
C PRO A 79 -6.66 13.66 18.00
N TYR A 80 -6.55 13.16 19.23
CA TYR A 80 -7.02 11.81 19.55
C TYR A 80 -8.50 11.60 19.25
N ARG A 81 -9.34 12.59 19.60
CA ARG A 81 -10.76 12.66 19.26
C ARG A 81 -11.03 12.37 17.78
N ASP A 82 -10.32 13.04 16.89
CA ASP A 82 -10.54 12.90 15.45
C ASP A 82 -10.04 11.55 14.94
N ARG A 83 -8.97 11.01 15.54
CA ARG A 83 -8.51 9.64 15.26
C ARG A 83 -9.57 8.59 15.60
N VAL A 84 -10.37 8.79 16.66
CA VAL A 84 -11.53 7.93 16.96
C VAL A 84 -12.53 7.96 15.80
N VAL A 85 -12.86 9.14 15.29
CA VAL A 85 -13.78 9.30 14.15
C VAL A 85 -13.22 8.66 12.87
N HIS A 86 -11.92 8.82 12.61
CA HIS A 86 -11.25 8.17 11.47
C HIS A 86 -11.35 6.63 11.56
N HIS A 87 -11.07 6.05 12.74
CA HIS A 87 -11.24 4.61 12.94
C HIS A 87 -12.70 4.17 12.77
N ALA A 88 -13.66 4.94 13.27
CA ALA A 88 -15.09 4.63 13.13
C ALA A 88 -15.53 4.62 11.67
N LEU A 89 -15.02 5.55 10.86
CA LEU A 89 -15.21 5.57 9.42
C LEU A 89 -14.56 4.34 8.75
N CYS A 90 -13.28 4.11 9.04
CA CYS A 90 -12.51 3.01 8.44
C CYS A 90 -13.10 1.62 8.73
N ASN A 91 -13.66 1.39 9.93
CA ASN A 91 -14.32 0.14 10.28
C ASN A 91 -15.43 -0.25 9.27
N ILE A 92 -16.11 0.74 8.69
CA ILE A 92 -17.25 0.53 7.80
C ILE A 92 -16.80 0.52 6.33
N ILE A 93 -15.92 1.45 5.93
CA ILE A 93 -15.57 1.62 4.51
C ILE A 93 -14.46 0.66 4.05
N VAL A 94 -13.50 0.31 4.92
CA VAL A 94 -12.35 -0.51 4.53
C VAL A 94 -12.77 -1.90 4.01
N PRO A 95 -13.70 -2.64 4.64
CA PRO A 95 -14.14 -3.93 4.11
C PRO A 95 -14.80 -3.86 2.72
N ILE A 96 -15.31 -2.69 2.33
CA ILE A 96 -15.90 -2.46 1.01
C ILE A 96 -14.78 -2.25 -0.02
N PHE A 97 -13.84 -1.37 0.28
CA PHE A 97 -12.71 -1.06 -0.62
C PHE A 97 -11.73 -2.22 -0.77
N GLU A 98 -11.49 -3.01 0.29
CA GLU A 98 -10.59 -4.16 0.25
C GLU A 98 -10.94 -5.15 -0.86
N ARG A 99 -12.23 -5.33 -1.15
CA ARG A 99 -12.72 -6.23 -2.21
C ARG A 99 -12.49 -5.69 -3.63
N THR A 100 -12.16 -4.41 -3.75
CA THR A 100 -11.95 -3.73 -5.03
C THR A 100 -10.48 -3.55 -5.38
N PHE A 101 -9.57 -3.74 -4.42
CA PHE A 101 -8.15 -3.57 -4.67
C PHE A 101 -7.59 -4.70 -5.55
N ILE A 102 -6.69 -4.32 -6.45
CA ILE A 102 -5.85 -5.28 -7.17
C ILE A 102 -4.98 -6.09 -6.19
N ALA A 103 -4.58 -7.28 -6.62
CA ALA A 103 -3.75 -8.18 -5.81
C ALA A 103 -2.40 -7.54 -5.43
N ASP A 104 -1.85 -6.70 -6.32
CA ASP A 104 -0.54 -6.06 -6.17
C ASP A 104 -0.56 -4.68 -5.48
N SER A 105 -1.63 -4.37 -4.76
CA SER A 105 -1.67 -3.22 -3.84
C SER A 105 -1.32 -3.67 -2.43
N TYR A 106 -0.27 -3.11 -1.83
CA TYR A 106 0.28 -3.62 -0.55
C TYR A 106 0.21 -2.63 0.62
N ALA A 107 0.00 -1.34 0.36
CA ALA A 107 0.10 -0.29 1.38
C ALA A 107 -1.14 -0.23 2.28
N ASN A 108 -0.93 -0.20 3.61
CA ASN A 108 -1.98 0.00 4.63
C ASN A 108 -3.13 -1.04 4.61
N ARG A 109 -2.87 -2.28 4.17
CA ARG A 109 -3.87 -3.36 4.14
C ARG A 109 -3.53 -4.47 5.14
N LEU A 110 -4.56 -5.05 5.75
CA LEU A 110 -4.38 -6.10 6.76
C LEU A 110 -3.79 -7.37 6.12
N GLY A 111 -2.65 -7.85 6.62
CA GLY A 111 -1.95 -9.02 6.06
C GLY A 111 -1.16 -8.73 4.78
N PHE A 112 -0.97 -7.45 4.45
CA PHE A 112 -0.09 -6.99 3.38
C PHE A 112 1.02 -6.09 3.94
N GLY A 113 2.07 -5.92 3.14
CA GLY A 113 3.19 -5.06 3.50
C GLY A 113 4.39 -5.30 2.57
N THR A 114 5.50 -4.63 2.89
CA THR A 114 6.71 -4.60 2.05
C THR A 114 7.27 -6.00 1.77
N HIS A 115 7.28 -6.90 2.74
CA HIS A 115 7.78 -8.26 2.53
C HIS A 115 6.97 -9.05 1.51
N ARG A 116 5.64 -8.91 1.54
CA ARG A 116 4.77 -9.58 0.56
C ARG A 116 4.96 -8.99 -0.84
N ALA A 117 5.07 -7.66 -0.92
CA ALA A 117 5.37 -6.96 -2.17
C ALA A 117 6.70 -7.42 -2.77
N LEU A 118 7.76 -7.50 -1.95
CA LEU A 118 9.10 -7.89 -2.40
C LEU A 118 9.13 -9.34 -2.90
N ARG A 119 8.46 -10.27 -2.21
CA ARG A 119 8.36 -11.67 -2.67
C ARG A 119 7.70 -11.77 -4.04
N ARG A 120 6.59 -11.04 -4.25
CA ARG A 120 5.91 -11.03 -5.55
C ARG A 120 6.77 -10.39 -6.62
N PHE A 121 7.40 -9.26 -6.33
CA PHE A 121 8.31 -8.58 -7.23
C PHE A 121 9.46 -9.49 -7.68
N THR A 122 10.12 -10.15 -6.73
CA THR A 122 11.28 -11.03 -7.00
C THR A 122 10.89 -12.19 -7.90
N SER A 123 9.78 -12.88 -7.59
CA SER A 123 9.25 -13.96 -8.42
C SER A 123 8.96 -13.53 -9.85
N VAL A 124 8.37 -12.34 -10.03
CA VAL A 124 8.06 -11.80 -11.36
C VAL A 124 9.35 -11.39 -12.08
N ALA A 125 10.29 -10.75 -11.38
CA ALA A 125 11.56 -10.33 -11.95
C ALA A 125 12.40 -11.53 -12.43
N GLU A 126 12.48 -12.61 -11.64
CA GLU A 126 13.16 -13.85 -12.02
C GLU A 126 12.58 -14.44 -13.30
N TYR A 127 11.24 -14.53 -13.38
CA TYR A 127 10.56 -15.00 -14.59
C TYR A 127 10.88 -14.15 -15.83
N PHE A 128 10.84 -12.82 -15.71
CA PHE A 128 11.19 -11.94 -16.83
C PHE A 128 12.66 -12.04 -17.23
N LEU A 129 13.58 -12.18 -16.27
CA LEU A 129 15.00 -12.37 -16.56
C LEU A 129 15.23 -13.66 -17.34
N ASP A 130 14.53 -14.73 -17.02
CA ASP A 130 14.64 -15.99 -17.75
C ASP A 130 14.10 -15.89 -19.18
N LEU A 131 12.98 -15.17 -19.38
CA LEU A 131 12.47 -14.89 -20.72
C LEU A 131 13.46 -14.09 -21.57
N VAL A 132 14.09 -13.06 -20.99
CA VAL A 132 15.09 -12.24 -21.70
C VAL A 132 16.30 -13.09 -22.09
N LYS A 133 16.80 -13.95 -21.20
CA LYS A 133 17.91 -14.86 -21.51
C LYS A 133 17.56 -15.84 -22.64
N GLN A 134 16.35 -16.39 -22.63
CA GLN A 134 15.87 -17.29 -23.68
C GLN A 134 15.78 -16.58 -25.03
N ASP A 135 15.26 -15.35 -25.06
CA ASP A 135 15.18 -14.54 -26.28
C ASP A 135 16.57 -14.20 -26.83
N GLN A 136 17.50 -13.78 -25.98
CA GLN A 136 18.89 -13.52 -26.37
C GLN A 136 19.56 -14.75 -26.97
N LYS A 137 19.36 -15.93 -26.37
CA LYS A 137 19.90 -17.19 -26.89
C LYS A 137 19.33 -17.51 -28.27
N ARG A 138 18.02 -17.35 -28.47
CA ARG A 138 17.36 -17.58 -29.76
C ARG A 138 17.88 -16.62 -30.83
N ASN A 139 18.03 -15.34 -30.50
CA ASN A 139 18.53 -14.33 -31.44
C ASN A 139 20.00 -14.59 -31.81
N ALA A 140 20.83 -15.00 -30.84
CA ALA A 140 22.21 -15.39 -31.11
C ALA A 140 22.31 -16.62 -32.01
N GLN A 141 21.44 -17.62 -31.79
CA GLN A 141 21.38 -18.81 -32.64
C GLN A 141 20.95 -18.46 -34.07
N ALA A 142 19.89 -17.65 -34.23
CA ALA A 142 19.45 -17.20 -35.56
C ALA A 142 20.54 -16.41 -36.28
N LYS A 143 21.28 -15.55 -35.57
CA LYS A 143 22.40 -14.80 -36.16
C LYS A 143 23.55 -15.70 -36.58
N LEU A 144 23.87 -16.72 -35.80
CA LEU A 144 24.90 -17.71 -36.17
C LEU A 144 24.47 -18.50 -37.41
N GLU A 145 23.22 -18.95 -37.49
CA GLU A 145 22.69 -19.65 -38.67
C GLU A 145 22.75 -18.78 -39.93
N GLU A 146 22.39 -17.49 -39.83
CA GLU A 146 22.54 -16.52 -40.92
C GLU A 146 24.00 -16.38 -41.38
N LEU A 147 24.94 -16.18 -40.45
CA LEU A 147 26.38 -16.07 -40.77
C LEU A 147 26.96 -17.34 -41.38
N LEU A 148 26.50 -18.53 -40.96
CA LEU A 148 26.93 -19.80 -41.53
C LEU A 148 26.44 -19.97 -42.97
N LEU A 149 25.19 -19.58 -43.26
CA LEU A 149 24.65 -19.58 -44.63
C LEU A 149 25.41 -18.61 -45.53
N GLU A 150 25.64 -17.37 -45.07
CA GLU A 150 26.47 -16.38 -45.78
C GLU A 150 27.87 -16.92 -46.08
N GLY A 151 28.49 -17.63 -45.12
CA GLY A 151 29.82 -18.23 -45.30
C GLY A 151 29.82 -19.36 -46.33
N ILE A 152 28.81 -20.23 -46.34
CA ILE A 152 28.67 -21.31 -47.33
C ILE A 152 28.49 -20.75 -48.75
N ASP A 153 27.70 -19.69 -48.89
CA ASP A 153 27.42 -19.05 -50.18
C ASP A 153 28.53 -18.09 -50.65
N SER A 154 29.53 -17.83 -49.80
CA SER A 154 30.68 -16.99 -50.14
C SER A 154 31.66 -17.73 -51.08
N GLN A 155 32.21 -17.01 -52.05
CA GLN A 155 33.26 -17.56 -52.92
C GLN A 155 34.50 -17.86 -52.07
N GLY A 156 34.87 -19.14 -51.95
CA GLY A 156 36.00 -19.57 -51.14
C GLY A 156 37.28 -18.79 -51.48
N GLN A 157 37.89 -18.19 -50.48
CA GLN A 157 39.19 -17.54 -50.62
C GLN A 157 40.27 -18.62 -50.60
N GLU A 158 41.11 -18.70 -51.63
CA GLU A 158 42.26 -19.61 -51.64
C GLU A 158 43.19 -19.29 -50.48
N VAL A 159 43.41 -20.27 -49.60
CA VAL A 159 44.34 -20.14 -48.47
C VAL A 159 45.76 -20.34 -48.99
N THR A 160 46.52 -19.26 -49.16
CA THR A 160 47.94 -19.33 -49.53
C THR A 160 48.81 -19.61 -48.28
N PRO A 161 49.95 -20.31 -48.42
CA PRO A 161 50.84 -20.66 -47.30
C PRO A 161 51.42 -19.48 -46.50
N GLU A 162 51.24 -18.24 -46.95
CA GLU A 162 51.77 -17.03 -46.30
C GLU A 162 51.04 -16.65 -44.99
N TYR A 163 49.89 -17.26 -44.69
CA TYR A 163 49.05 -16.96 -43.54
C TYR A 163 48.88 -18.12 -42.53
N TRP A 164 49.77 -19.12 -42.58
CA TRP A 164 49.96 -20.12 -41.51
C TRP A 164 51.16 -19.75 -40.63
#